data_AF-A0A497K9V2-F1
#
_entry.id   AF-A0A497K9V2-F1
#
_cell.length_a   1.000
_cell.length_b   1.000
_cell.length_c   1.000
_cell.angle_alpha   90.00
_cell.angle_beta   90.00
_cell.angle_gamma   90.00
#
_symmetry.space_group_name_H-M   'P 1'
#
loop_
_entity.id
_entity.type
_entity.pdbx_description
1 polymer ?
#
loop_
_entity_poly.entity_id
_entity_poly.type
_entity_poly.pdbx_seq_one_letter_code
_entity_poly.pdbx_strand_id
1 'polypeptide(L)'
;MIKGDGMATPTCPQCGSERVWKDGVRYLADGSVIQRWLCRDCGYRFSDPSKTSKRKNLHNFYRRVGGWEDQPKNSAKAVEALKELEETEKRAAGATEKSTEADVKGKILEFAWWMKKHGYSEATIERRTRLLITLVNRGANILNPESVKDTIAKQDGWSLRTKVHAVDVYTCFLKMLGRKWEPPRYKPVKKLPFIPLEEELDALISGCNKKTAAFLQLLKETGMRAGEAWRLEWIDVDFENRLVKVTPEKCGEPRTINVSNKLLAMLNALPKVSHKVFNGSLRHFARSFRRQRARIAHKASKSTHKQDNISYI
;
A
#
# COMPACT_ATOMS: atom_id res chain seq x y z
N MET A 1 -43.52 7.13 6.10
CA MET A 1 -42.47 7.01 5.06
C MET A 1 -41.78 8.35 4.91
N ILE A 2 -40.69 8.58 5.64
CA ILE A 2 -39.86 9.79 5.48
C ILE A 2 -38.83 9.45 4.40
N LYS A 3 -38.97 10.07 3.23
CA LYS A 3 -37.99 9.98 2.13
C LYS A 3 -36.67 10.56 2.64
N GLY A 4 -35.67 9.72 2.83
CA GLY A 4 -34.32 10.16 3.15
C GLY A 4 -33.71 10.79 1.90
N ASP A 5 -33.47 12.11 1.95
CA ASP A 5 -32.72 12.82 0.92
C ASP A 5 -31.38 12.11 0.69
N GLY A 6 -31.19 11.60 -0.52
CA GLY A 6 -29.97 10.96 -0.97
C GLY A 6 -28.84 11.98 -1.04
N MET A 7 -28.16 12.18 0.09
CA MET A 7 -27.03 13.10 0.19
C MET A 7 -25.90 12.57 -0.70
N ALA A 8 -25.69 13.23 -1.84
CA ALA A 8 -24.66 12.88 -2.81
C ALA A 8 -23.29 12.75 -2.12
N THR A 9 -22.57 11.67 -2.38
CA THR A 9 -21.24 11.46 -1.81
C THR A 9 -20.27 12.51 -2.37
N PRO A 10 -19.68 13.37 -1.52
CA PRO A 10 -18.87 14.47 -2.01
C PRO A 10 -17.51 13.98 -2.51
N THR A 11 -17.01 14.53 -3.61
CA THR A 11 -15.64 14.28 -4.07
C THR A 11 -14.62 14.89 -3.11
N CYS A 12 -13.47 14.25 -2.96
CA CYS A 12 -12.39 14.78 -2.14
C CYS A 12 -11.93 16.15 -2.66
N PRO A 13 -12.05 17.24 -1.89
CA PRO A 13 -11.68 18.59 -2.33
C PRO A 13 -10.16 18.77 -2.49
N GLN A 14 -9.36 17.81 -1.99
CA GLN A 14 -7.90 17.86 -2.10
C GLN A 14 -7.36 17.14 -3.34
N CYS A 15 -7.96 16.02 -3.76
CA CYS A 15 -7.41 15.20 -4.85
C CYS A 15 -8.44 14.74 -5.88
N GLY A 16 -9.68 15.27 -5.83
CA GLY A 16 -10.76 14.92 -6.74
C GLY A 16 -11.33 13.50 -6.60
N SER A 17 -10.74 12.65 -5.75
CA SER A 17 -11.15 11.25 -5.61
C SER A 17 -12.58 11.11 -5.08
N GLU A 18 -13.36 10.26 -5.75
CA GLU A 18 -14.70 9.82 -5.35
C GLU A 18 -14.69 8.79 -4.20
N ARG A 19 -13.52 8.22 -3.89
CA ARG A 19 -13.38 7.17 -2.88
C ARG A 19 -13.34 7.76 -1.48
N VAL A 20 -14.48 8.23 -0.99
CA VAL A 20 -14.64 8.86 0.34
C VAL A 20 -15.48 8.01 1.27
N TRP A 21 -15.08 7.92 2.54
CA TRP A 21 -15.78 7.14 3.56
C TRP A 21 -16.31 8.06 4.66
N LYS A 22 -17.46 7.73 5.25
CA LYS A 22 -17.98 8.41 6.44
C LYS A 22 -17.00 8.23 7.59
N ASP A 23 -16.53 9.35 8.17
CA ASP A 23 -15.53 9.42 9.25
C ASP A 23 -16.13 10.08 10.50
N GLY A 24 -17.30 9.58 10.91
CA GLY A 24 -18.09 10.11 12.01
C GLY A 24 -18.82 11.41 11.69
N VAL A 25 -19.48 11.98 12.70
CA VAL A 25 -20.24 13.22 12.60
C VAL A 25 -19.64 14.31 13.49
N ARG A 26 -19.87 15.57 13.12
CA ARG A 26 -19.52 16.74 13.93
C ARG A 26 -20.81 17.47 14.30
N TYR A 27 -20.95 17.76 15.58
CA TYR A 27 -21.97 18.68 16.07
C TYR A 27 -21.45 20.11 15.98
N LEU A 28 -22.21 20.99 15.34
CA LEU A 28 -21.96 22.42 15.30
C LEU A 28 -22.61 23.11 16.51
N ALA A 29 -22.21 24.36 16.76
CA ALA A 29 -22.71 25.16 17.89
C ALA A 29 -24.21 25.49 17.76
N ASP A 30 -24.75 25.46 16.55
CA ASP A 30 -26.18 25.58 16.25
C ASP A 30 -26.95 24.26 16.44
N GLY A 31 -26.30 23.21 16.94
CA GLY A 31 -26.89 21.88 17.14
C GLY A 31 -26.95 21.03 15.87
N SER A 32 -26.57 21.57 14.70
CA SER A 32 -26.63 20.83 13.45
C SER A 32 -25.55 19.75 13.37
N VAL A 33 -25.91 18.62 12.75
CA VAL A 33 -25.02 17.46 12.59
C VAL A 33 -24.44 17.45 11.17
N ILE A 34 -23.12 17.57 11.08
CA ILE A 34 -22.40 17.52 9.82
C ILE A 34 -21.64 16.20 9.69
N GLN A 35 -21.84 15.51 8.57
CA GLN A 35 -21.06 14.33 8.22
C GLN A 35 -19.60 14.72 7.93
N ARG A 36 -18.65 14.04 8.58
CA ARG A 36 -17.23 14.08 8.20
C ARG A 36 -16.94 12.95 7.22
N TRP A 37 -16.02 13.23 6.32
CA TRP A 37 -15.60 12.33 5.25
C TRP A 37 -14.08 12.18 5.28
N LEU A 38 -13.60 10.97 5.03
CA LEU A 38 -12.19 10.63 4.86
C LEU A 38 -11.96 10.13 3.44
N CYS A 39 -11.09 10.81 2.69
CA CYS A 39 -10.66 10.33 1.38
C CYS A 39 -9.73 9.10 1.52
N ARG A 40 -10.02 8.01 0.79
CA ARG A 40 -9.21 6.79 0.84
C ARG A 40 -7.93 6.88 0.03
N ASP A 41 -7.84 7.78 -0.93
CA ASP A 41 -6.66 7.90 -1.78
C ASP A 41 -5.63 8.82 -1.12
N CYS A 42 -6.00 10.05 -0.76
CA CYS A 42 -5.06 10.99 -0.12
C CYS A 42 -5.11 11.04 1.41
N GLY A 43 -6.14 10.47 2.05
CA GLY A 43 -6.30 10.51 3.52
C GLY A 43 -6.77 11.85 4.08
N TYR A 44 -7.25 12.77 3.24
CA TYR A 44 -7.79 14.05 3.68
C TYR A 44 -9.13 13.88 4.41
N ARG A 45 -9.27 14.56 5.54
CA ARG A 45 -10.52 14.62 6.31
C ARG A 45 -11.20 15.95 6.04
N PHE A 46 -12.45 15.90 5.63
CA PHE A 46 -13.24 17.08 5.31
C PHE A 46 -14.70 16.90 5.70
N SER A 47 -15.44 18.00 5.73
CA SER A 47 -16.89 17.99 5.90
C SER A 47 -17.52 18.42 4.58
N ASP A 48 -18.80 18.09 4.40
CA ASP A 48 -19.54 18.50 3.21
C ASP A 48 -19.39 20.03 2.98
N PRO A 49 -18.78 20.45 1.85
CA PRO A 49 -18.53 21.87 1.56
C PRO A 49 -19.81 22.70 1.52
N SER A 50 -20.95 22.09 1.18
CA SER A 50 -22.26 22.75 1.12
C SER A 50 -22.79 23.17 2.49
N LYS A 51 -22.31 22.54 3.57
CA LYS A 51 -22.75 22.78 4.96
C LYS A 51 -21.67 23.46 5.81
N THR A 52 -20.49 23.72 5.27
CA THR A 52 -19.46 24.49 5.97
C THR A 52 -19.67 25.97 5.76
N SER A 53 -20.01 26.71 6.82
CA SER A 53 -20.01 28.18 6.74
C SER A 53 -18.59 28.67 6.43
N LYS A 54 -18.47 29.61 5.48
CA LYS A 54 -17.22 30.27 5.13
C LYS A 54 -16.68 31.00 6.37
N ARG A 55 -15.84 30.36 7.19
CA ARG A 55 -15.22 31.05 8.32
C ARG A 55 -14.08 31.92 7.81
N LYS A 56 -14.21 33.22 8.13
CA LYS A 56 -13.18 34.26 8.05
C LYS A 56 -11.92 33.81 8.80
N ASN A 57 -10.78 34.34 8.33
CA ASN A 57 -9.43 34.04 8.77
C ASN A 57 -9.17 34.21 10.28
N LEU A 58 -8.12 33.48 10.69
CA LEU A 58 -7.12 33.72 11.75
C LEU A 58 -7.54 33.98 13.21
N HIS A 59 -6.73 33.39 14.09
CA HIS A 59 -6.61 33.60 15.54
C HIS A 59 -7.61 32.91 16.48
N ASN A 60 -7.04 32.36 17.57
CA ASN A 60 -7.67 31.85 18.79
C ASN A 60 -8.30 30.44 18.72
N PHE A 61 -8.16 29.55 19.69
CA PHE A 61 -7.31 29.41 20.88
C PHE A 61 -7.65 28.00 21.42
N TYR A 62 -6.65 27.30 21.94
CA TYR A 62 -6.74 26.22 22.94
C TYR A 62 -7.32 24.82 22.61
N ARG A 63 -6.44 23.85 22.88
CA ARG A 63 -6.70 22.45 23.23
C ARG A 63 -7.87 22.31 24.20
N ARG A 64 -8.64 21.22 24.06
CA ARG A 64 -9.06 20.38 25.19
C ARG A 64 -9.26 18.94 24.74
N VAL A 65 -8.46 18.08 25.36
CA VAL A 65 -8.63 16.62 25.42
C VAL A 65 -9.67 16.36 26.50
N GLY A 66 -10.56 15.41 26.27
CA GLY A 66 -11.48 14.89 27.27
C GLY A 66 -12.00 13.54 26.78
N GLY A 67 -11.58 12.46 27.44
CA GLY A 67 -12.24 11.18 27.34
C GLY A 67 -13.27 11.04 28.45
N TRP A 68 -14.17 10.06 28.33
CA TRP A 68 -14.40 9.07 29.38
C TRP A 68 -15.18 7.86 28.87
N GLU A 69 -15.09 6.81 29.68
CA GLU A 69 -15.31 5.39 29.44
C GLU A 69 -16.80 5.00 29.51
N ASP A 70 -17.19 4.02 28.69
CA ASP A 70 -17.94 2.83 29.14
C ASP A 70 -18.01 1.79 28.00
N GLN A 71 -17.95 0.53 28.40
CA GLN A 71 -17.40 -0.64 27.69
C GLN A 71 -18.16 -1.22 26.45
N PRO A 72 -17.60 -2.23 25.73
CA PRO A 72 -17.68 -2.42 24.28
C PRO A 72 -18.78 -3.39 23.83
N LYS A 73 -19.34 -3.21 22.62
CA LYS A 73 -20.14 -4.25 21.95
C LYS A 73 -19.96 -4.30 20.42
N ASN A 74 -19.26 -5.37 20.02
CA ASN A 74 -19.57 -6.28 18.92
C ASN A 74 -19.15 -5.92 17.48
N SER A 75 -17.94 -6.41 17.15
CA SER A 75 -17.55 -6.87 15.83
C SER A 75 -18.37 -8.11 15.42
N ALA A 76 -19.41 -7.94 14.62
CA ALA A 76 -20.03 -9.02 13.86
C ALA A 76 -20.86 -8.45 12.69
N LYS A 77 -20.20 -8.12 11.57
CA LYS A 77 -20.88 -7.93 10.27
C LYS A 77 -19.95 -8.16 9.07
N ALA A 78 -19.06 -9.15 9.19
CA ALA A 78 -18.15 -9.55 8.12
C ALA A 78 -18.27 -11.03 7.72
N VAL A 79 -19.24 -11.77 8.27
CA VAL A 79 -19.41 -13.21 8.01
C VAL A 79 -20.71 -13.54 7.25
N GLU A 80 -21.68 -12.63 7.18
CA GLU A 80 -22.90 -12.82 6.36
C GLU A 80 -22.70 -12.54 4.87
N ALA A 81 -21.80 -11.61 4.51
CA ALA A 81 -21.55 -11.27 3.11
C ALA A 81 -20.74 -12.33 2.33
N LEU A 82 -20.13 -13.29 3.03
CA LEU A 82 -19.44 -14.43 2.39
C LEU A 82 -20.39 -15.63 2.18
N LYS A 83 -21.44 -15.75 3.00
CA LYS A 83 -22.41 -16.84 2.92
C LYS A 83 -23.40 -16.64 1.76
N GLU A 84 -23.79 -15.39 1.48
CA GLU A 84 -24.67 -15.07 0.34
C GLU A 84 -23.97 -15.25 -1.03
N LEU A 85 -22.63 -15.08 -1.09
CA LEU A 85 -21.87 -15.35 -2.31
C LEU A 85 -21.68 -16.86 -2.55
N GLU A 86 -21.49 -17.66 -1.49
CA GLU A 86 -21.46 -19.13 -1.61
C GLU A 86 -22.82 -19.76 -1.98
N GLU A 87 -23.94 -19.13 -1.60
CA GLU A 87 -25.29 -19.65 -1.92
C GLU A 87 -25.77 -19.30 -3.34
N THR A 88 -25.29 -18.18 -3.92
CA THR A 88 -25.58 -17.83 -5.32
C THR A 88 -24.81 -18.70 -6.32
N GLU A 89 -23.62 -19.22 -5.97
CA GLU A 89 -22.88 -20.17 -6.81
C GLU A 89 -23.49 -21.59 -6.86
N LYS A 90 -24.41 -21.92 -5.94
CA LYS A 90 -25.08 -23.24 -5.88
C LYS A 90 -26.38 -23.35 -6.68
N ARG A 91 -26.83 -22.28 -7.38
CA ARG A 91 -28.07 -22.31 -8.18
C ARG A 91 -27.92 -22.09 -9.69
N ALA A 92 -26.70 -22.01 -10.22
CA ALA A 92 -26.44 -22.04 -11.66
C ALA A 92 -25.85 -23.40 -12.08
N ALA A 93 -26.70 -24.43 -12.08
CA ALA A 93 -26.40 -25.73 -12.67
C ALA A 93 -26.64 -25.67 -14.19
N GLY A 94 -25.71 -25.06 -14.91
CA GLY A 94 -25.53 -25.25 -16.35
C GLY A 94 -24.30 -26.13 -16.58
N ALA A 95 -24.51 -27.39 -16.95
CA ALA A 95 -23.46 -28.35 -17.22
C ALA A 95 -23.02 -28.24 -18.68
N THR A 96 -21.82 -27.73 -18.95
CA THR A 96 -20.92 -28.16 -20.07
C THR A 96 -19.52 -27.51 -20.16
N GLU A 97 -19.05 -26.67 -19.21
CA GLU A 97 -17.67 -26.09 -19.28
C GLU A 97 -16.78 -26.28 -18.02
N LYS A 98 -17.30 -26.86 -16.93
CA LYS A 98 -16.63 -26.88 -15.61
C LYS A 98 -15.34 -27.70 -15.52
N SER A 99 -15.06 -28.60 -16.46
CA SER A 99 -13.84 -29.42 -16.45
C SER A 99 -12.58 -28.58 -16.74
N THR A 100 -12.67 -27.58 -17.62
CA THR A 100 -11.49 -26.82 -18.06
C THR A 100 -10.99 -25.81 -17.02
N GLU A 101 -11.89 -25.14 -16.30
CA GLU A 101 -11.51 -24.13 -15.30
C GLU A 101 -10.90 -24.73 -14.03
N ALA A 102 -11.43 -25.87 -13.58
CA ALA A 102 -10.90 -26.61 -12.43
C ALA A 102 -9.47 -27.10 -12.70
N ASP A 103 -9.21 -27.61 -13.90
CA ASP A 103 -7.89 -28.04 -14.35
C ASP A 103 -6.87 -26.89 -14.38
N VAL A 104 -7.29 -25.71 -14.85
CA VAL A 104 -6.42 -24.51 -14.88
C VAL A 104 -6.05 -24.06 -13.46
N LYS A 105 -7.00 -24.04 -12.53
CA LYS A 105 -6.73 -23.72 -11.11
C LYS A 105 -5.80 -24.75 -10.48
N GLY A 106 -5.99 -26.04 -10.78
CA GLY A 106 -5.10 -27.12 -10.36
C GLY A 106 -3.66 -26.91 -10.83
N LYS A 107 -3.46 -26.58 -12.11
CA LYS A 107 -2.13 -26.31 -12.69
C LYS A 107 -1.44 -25.09 -12.08
N ILE A 108 -2.19 -24.06 -11.70
CA ILE A 108 -1.64 -22.89 -11.00
C ILE A 108 -1.16 -23.28 -9.58
N LEU A 109 -1.88 -24.17 -8.89
CA LEU A 109 -1.48 -24.67 -7.57
C LEU A 109 -0.24 -25.57 -7.67
N GLU A 110 -0.21 -26.46 -8.66
CA GLU A 110 0.99 -27.26 -9.00
C GLU A 110 2.20 -26.34 -9.25
N PHE A 111 2.00 -25.24 -9.96
CA PHE A 111 3.05 -24.24 -10.20
C PHE A 111 3.55 -23.56 -8.92
N ALA A 112 2.64 -23.19 -8.01
CA ALA A 112 3.02 -22.64 -6.72
C ALA A 112 3.86 -23.64 -5.90
N TRP A 113 3.46 -24.92 -5.90
CA TRP A 113 4.20 -25.99 -5.23
C TRP A 113 5.55 -26.28 -5.88
N TRP A 114 5.61 -26.29 -7.21
CA TRP A 114 6.84 -26.44 -7.98
C TRP A 114 7.82 -25.31 -7.64
N MET A 115 7.36 -24.06 -7.61
CA MET A 115 8.21 -22.92 -7.21
C MET A 115 8.70 -23.05 -5.77
N LYS A 116 7.87 -23.56 -4.86
CA LYS A 116 8.28 -23.81 -3.48
C LYS A 116 9.41 -24.83 -3.41
N LYS A 117 9.31 -25.93 -4.17
CA LYS A 117 10.38 -26.95 -4.28
C LYS A 117 11.69 -26.39 -4.82
N HIS A 118 11.63 -25.38 -5.69
CA HIS A 118 12.80 -24.72 -6.27
C HIS A 118 13.36 -23.57 -5.40
N GLY A 119 12.89 -23.42 -4.16
CA GLY A 119 13.44 -22.44 -3.22
C GLY A 119 13.07 -20.99 -3.48
N TYR A 120 12.03 -20.72 -4.29
CA TYR A 120 11.55 -19.34 -4.46
C TYR A 120 10.94 -18.81 -3.16
N SER A 121 11.18 -17.54 -2.84
CA SER A 121 10.54 -16.88 -1.69
C SER A 121 9.02 -16.89 -1.80
N GLU A 122 8.32 -17.08 -0.68
CA GLU A 122 6.83 -17.08 -0.60
C GLU A 122 6.21 -15.82 -1.25
N ALA A 123 6.80 -14.64 -1.04
CA ALA A 123 6.34 -13.39 -1.65
C ALA A 123 6.43 -13.40 -3.20
N THR A 124 7.43 -14.09 -3.75
CA THR A 124 7.59 -14.25 -5.20
C THR A 124 6.58 -15.24 -5.74
N ILE A 125 6.37 -16.37 -5.04
CA ILE A 125 5.34 -17.37 -5.40
C ILE A 125 3.97 -16.68 -5.46
N GLU A 126 3.57 -16.02 -4.38
CA GLU A 126 2.28 -15.33 -4.29
C GLU A 126 2.10 -14.31 -5.42
N ARG A 127 3.12 -13.48 -5.70
CA ARG A 127 3.05 -12.49 -6.78
C ARG A 127 2.89 -13.13 -8.15
N ARG A 128 3.62 -14.21 -8.45
CA ARG A 128 3.55 -14.90 -9.75
C ARG A 128 2.21 -15.63 -9.92
N THR A 129 1.74 -16.31 -8.88
CA THR A 129 0.44 -17.00 -8.86
C THR A 129 -0.70 -16.00 -9.08
N ARG A 130 -0.71 -14.86 -8.37
CA ARG A 130 -1.72 -13.82 -8.59
C ARG A 130 -1.73 -13.28 -10.02
N LEU A 131 -0.56 -13.17 -10.67
CA LEU A 131 -0.48 -12.70 -12.04
C LEU A 131 -1.08 -13.71 -13.02
N LEU A 132 -0.82 -15.01 -12.84
CA LEU A 132 -1.43 -16.08 -13.64
C LEU A 132 -2.95 -16.11 -13.47
N ILE A 133 -3.44 -16.01 -12.24
CA ILE A 133 -4.87 -15.89 -11.95
C ILE A 133 -5.46 -14.67 -12.67
N THR A 134 -4.75 -13.54 -12.68
CA THR A 134 -5.20 -12.33 -13.38
C THR A 134 -5.29 -12.55 -14.90
N LEU A 135 -4.38 -13.32 -15.49
CA LEU A 135 -4.45 -13.66 -16.92
C LEU A 135 -5.64 -14.57 -17.23
N VAL A 136 -5.90 -15.58 -16.39
CA VAL A 136 -7.07 -16.48 -16.54
C VAL A 136 -8.38 -15.71 -16.42
N ASN A 137 -8.50 -14.85 -15.42
CA ASN A 137 -9.69 -14.03 -15.22
C ASN A 137 -9.94 -13.05 -16.38
N ARG A 138 -8.94 -12.83 -17.24
CA ARG A 138 -9.04 -12.00 -18.45
C ARG A 138 -9.23 -12.84 -19.73
N GLY A 139 -9.53 -14.12 -19.58
CA GLY A 139 -9.81 -15.04 -20.69
C GLY A 139 -8.57 -15.67 -21.32
N ALA A 140 -7.40 -15.65 -20.65
CA ALA A 140 -6.22 -16.32 -21.19
C ALA A 140 -6.29 -17.83 -20.93
N ASN A 141 -6.18 -18.64 -21.99
CA ASN A 141 -5.93 -20.06 -21.83
C ASN A 141 -4.43 -20.27 -21.54
N ILE A 142 -4.09 -20.52 -20.28
CA ILE A 142 -2.68 -20.69 -19.84
C ILE A 142 -1.97 -21.81 -20.62
N LEU A 143 -2.67 -22.86 -21.06
CA LEU A 143 -2.04 -23.98 -21.76
C LEU A 143 -1.68 -23.64 -23.21
N ASN A 144 -2.24 -22.56 -23.78
CA ASN A 144 -1.98 -22.11 -25.13
C ASN A 144 -1.13 -20.82 -25.14
N PRO A 145 0.14 -20.89 -25.61
CA PRO A 145 1.02 -19.73 -25.67
C PRO A 145 0.47 -18.54 -26.47
N GLU A 146 -0.23 -18.77 -27.60
CA GLU A 146 -0.74 -17.68 -28.44
C GLU A 146 -1.90 -16.94 -27.74
N SER A 147 -2.77 -17.67 -27.04
CA SER A 147 -3.82 -17.05 -26.22
C SER A 147 -3.23 -16.13 -25.14
N VAL A 148 -2.11 -16.53 -24.53
CA VAL A 148 -1.42 -15.69 -23.54
C VAL A 148 -0.78 -14.45 -24.19
N LYS A 149 -0.23 -14.57 -25.41
CA LYS A 149 0.28 -13.40 -26.14
C LYS A 149 -0.84 -12.40 -26.43
N ASP A 150 -1.97 -12.88 -26.95
CA ASP A 150 -3.12 -12.05 -27.28
C ASP A 150 -3.67 -11.33 -26.05
N THR A 151 -3.82 -12.05 -24.94
CA THR A 151 -4.32 -11.43 -23.71
C THR A 151 -3.36 -10.40 -23.13
N ILE A 152 -2.05 -10.60 -23.22
CA ILE A 152 -1.05 -9.59 -22.81
C ILE A 152 -1.07 -8.39 -23.76
N ALA A 153 -1.21 -8.62 -25.07
CA ALA A 153 -1.26 -7.59 -26.09
C ALA A 153 -2.46 -6.65 -25.89
N LYS A 154 -3.66 -7.21 -25.64
CA LYS A 154 -4.91 -6.48 -25.37
C LYS A 154 -4.87 -5.58 -24.12
N GLN A 155 -3.86 -5.66 -23.27
CA GLN A 155 -3.74 -4.82 -22.07
C GLN A 155 -3.01 -3.51 -22.36
N ASP A 156 -3.72 -2.52 -22.90
CA ASP A 156 -3.14 -1.20 -23.20
C ASP A 156 -2.84 -0.38 -21.94
N GLY A 157 -3.61 -0.57 -20.86
CA GLY A 157 -3.36 0.08 -19.57
C GLY A 157 -2.14 -0.44 -18.81
N TRP A 158 -1.47 -1.49 -19.29
CA TRP A 158 -0.28 -2.05 -18.63
C TRP A 158 1.00 -1.33 -19.04
N SER A 159 1.80 -0.95 -18.05
CA SER A 159 3.17 -0.49 -18.31
C SER A 159 3.99 -1.58 -19.01
N LEU A 160 4.96 -1.17 -19.85
CA LEU A 160 5.88 -2.09 -20.52
C LEU A 160 6.60 -3.00 -19.52
N ARG A 161 6.93 -2.51 -18.32
CA ARG A 161 7.52 -3.33 -17.25
C ARG A 161 6.57 -4.44 -16.80
N THR A 162 5.28 -4.13 -16.67
CA THR A 162 4.25 -5.12 -16.31
C THR A 162 4.12 -6.19 -17.39
N LYS A 163 4.14 -5.80 -18.68
CA LYS A 163 4.12 -6.74 -19.81
C LYS A 163 5.33 -7.68 -19.80
N VAL A 164 6.55 -7.15 -19.59
CA VAL A 164 7.77 -7.97 -19.40
C VAL A 164 7.61 -8.96 -18.26
N HIS A 165 7.11 -8.51 -17.11
CA HIS A 165 6.90 -9.40 -15.97
C HIS A 165 5.88 -10.51 -16.26
N ALA A 166 4.82 -10.24 -17.03
CA ALA A 166 3.87 -11.28 -17.45
C ALA A 166 4.54 -12.33 -18.34
N VAL A 167 5.38 -11.90 -19.29
CA VAL A 167 6.18 -12.78 -20.13
C VAL A 167 7.15 -13.63 -19.29
N ASP A 168 7.84 -13.04 -18.31
CA ASP A 168 8.77 -13.76 -17.43
C ASP A 168 8.04 -14.83 -16.59
N VAL A 169 6.88 -14.49 -16.04
CA VAL A 169 6.07 -15.41 -15.24
C VAL A 169 5.56 -16.56 -16.07
N TYR A 170 5.04 -16.28 -17.26
CA TYR A 170 4.56 -17.33 -18.17
C TYR A 170 5.70 -18.22 -18.67
N THR A 171 6.87 -17.64 -18.97
CA THR A 171 8.07 -18.41 -19.31
C THR A 171 8.47 -19.34 -18.16
N CYS A 172 8.39 -18.88 -16.92
CA CYS A 172 8.65 -19.73 -15.75
C CYS A 172 7.61 -20.84 -15.59
N PHE A 173 6.33 -20.54 -15.89
CA PHE A 173 5.26 -21.54 -15.88
C PHE A 173 5.48 -22.62 -16.95
N LEU A 174 5.88 -22.25 -18.16
CA LEU A 174 6.20 -23.21 -19.22
C LEU A 174 7.44 -24.05 -18.91
N LYS A 175 8.42 -23.49 -18.20
CA LYS A 175 9.58 -24.26 -17.70
C LYS A 175 9.15 -25.41 -16.80
N MET A 176 8.14 -25.23 -15.93
CA MET A 176 7.58 -26.32 -15.13
C MET A 176 7.00 -27.43 -16.02
N LEU A 177 6.30 -27.05 -17.10
CA LEU A 177 5.68 -28.00 -18.04
C LEU A 177 6.68 -28.61 -19.04
N GLY A 178 7.96 -28.20 -19.03
CA GLY A 178 8.94 -28.60 -20.02
C GLY A 178 8.66 -28.07 -21.44
N ARG A 179 7.79 -27.07 -21.59
CA ARG A 179 7.42 -26.50 -22.89
C ARG A 179 8.27 -25.27 -23.21
N LYS A 180 8.42 -25.00 -24.51
CA LYS A 180 9.06 -23.79 -25.03
C LYS A 180 8.03 -22.94 -25.77
N TRP A 181 8.27 -21.64 -25.80
CA TRP A 181 7.48 -20.66 -26.55
C TRP A 181 8.38 -19.52 -27.00
N GLU A 182 7.92 -18.73 -27.94
CA GLU A 182 8.62 -17.51 -28.39
C GLU A 182 8.08 -16.29 -27.63
N PRO A 183 8.85 -15.73 -26.67
CA PRO A 183 8.37 -14.64 -25.84
C PRO A 183 8.24 -13.33 -26.63
N PRO A 184 7.14 -12.57 -26.46
CA PRO A 184 6.98 -11.23 -27.02
C PRO A 184 8.10 -10.27 -26.57
N ARG A 185 8.51 -9.38 -27.48
CA ARG A 185 9.60 -8.42 -27.25
C ARG A 185 9.08 -7.12 -26.63
N TYR A 186 9.12 -7.02 -25.31
CA TYR A 186 8.83 -5.77 -24.60
C TYR A 186 10.12 -5.17 -24.01
N LYS A 187 10.41 -3.89 -24.29
CA LYS A 187 11.57 -3.17 -23.74
C LYS A 187 11.09 -1.94 -22.97
N PRO A 188 11.12 -1.94 -21.62
CA PRO A 188 10.64 -0.80 -20.86
C PRO A 188 11.70 0.30 -20.85
N VAL A 189 11.29 1.53 -21.16
CA VAL A 189 12.14 2.72 -21.10
C VAL A 189 12.58 2.97 -19.66
N LYS A 190 13.89 3.12 -19.43
CA LYS A 190 14.45 3.48 -18.12
C LYS A 190 14.42 5.01 -18.00
N LYS A 191 13.89 5.51 -16.88
CA LYS A 191 13.93 6.94 -16.52
C LYS A 191 14.84 7.11 -15.31
N LEU A 192 15.55 8.24 -15.24
CA LEU A 192 16.33 8.58 -14.06
C LEU A 192 15.38 8.89 -12.89
N PRO A 193 15.70 8.42 -11.66
CA PRO A 193 14.93 8.78 -10.49
C PRO A 193 15.14 10.26 -10.14
N PHE A 194 14.12 10.87 -9.54
CA PHE A 194 14.24 12.18 -8.93
C PHE A 194 15.07 12.08 -7.64
N ILE A 195 16.04 12.99 -7.46
CA ILE A 195 16.88 13.07 -6.26
C ILE A 195 16.44 14.33 -5.49
N PRO A 196 15.89 14.18 -4.28
CA PRO A 196 15.45 15.33 -3.48
C PRO A 196 16.59 16.12 -2.86
N LEU A 197 16.30 17.38 -2.56
CA LEU A 197 17.20 18.23 -1.77
C LEU A 197 17.15 17.84 -0.28
N GLU A 198 18.23 18.11 0.46
CA GLU A 198 18.30 17.82 1.91
C GLU A 198 17.22 18.54 2.71
N GLU A 199 16.92 19.80 2.38
CA GLU A 199 15.86 20.58 3.03
C GLU A 199 14.47 19.94 2.83
N GLU A 200 14.22 19.37 1.65
CA GLU A 200 12.96 18.71 1.32
C GLU A 200 12.80 17.40 2.10
N LEU A 201 13.91 16.67 2.30
CA LEU A 201 13.93 15.48 3.15
C LEU A 201 13.66 15.85 4.61
N ASP A 202 14.27 16.93 5.12
CA ASP A 202 14.07 17.35 6.50
C ASP A 202 12.65 17.90 6.75
N ALA A 203 12.06 18.59 5.77
CA ALA A 203 10.65 18.97 5.78
C ALA A 203 9.71 17.75 5.76
N LEU A 204 10.07 16.70 5.00
CA LEU A 204 9.31 15.45 4.97
C LEU A 204 9.38 14.70 6.30
N ILE A 205 10.58 14.57 6.88
CA ILE A 205 10.81 13.87 8.15
C ILE A 205 10.06 14.58 9.28
N SER A 206 10.13 15.91 9.35
CA SER A 206 9.43 16.71 10.36
C SER A 206 7.90 16.70 10.22
N GLY A 207 7.39 16.57 8.99
CA GLY A 207 5.95 16.45 8.74
C GLY A 207 5.35 15.06 9.04
N CYS A 208 6.18 14.04 9.24
CA CYS A 208 5.75 12.68 9.51
C CYS A 208 5.46 12.41 11.00
N ASN A 209 4.71 11.35 11.29
CA ASN A 209 4.55 10.88 12.66
C ASN A 209 5.89 10.39 13.23
N LYS A 210 6.05 10.35 14.58
CA LYS A 210 7.31 9.99 15.25
C LYS A 210 7.96 8.71 14.70
N LYS A 211 7.16 7.67 14.51
CA LYS A 211 7.61 6.37 14.00
C LYS A 211 8.10 6.44 12.55
N THR A 212 7.33 7.08 11.68
CA THR A 212 7.67 7.27 10.28
C THR A 212 8.87 8.21 10.14
N ALA A 213 8.96 9.26 10.95
CA ALA A 213 10.10 10.17 10.98
C ALA A 213 11.39 9.43 11.37
N ALA A 214 11.37 8.63 12.43
CA ALA A 214 12.53 7.83 12.84
C ALA A 214 12.93 6.80 11.77
N PHE A 215 11.95 6.17 11.12
CA PHE A 215 12.19 5.23 10.02
C PHE A 215 12.83 5.92 8.81
N LEU A 216 12.35 7.10 8.42
CA LEU A 216 12.92 7.86 7.31
C LEU A 216 14.31 8.39 7.62
N GLN A 217 14.56 8.86 8.85
CA GLN A 217 15.89 9.27 9.30
C GLN A 217 16.87 8.10 9.28
N LEU A 218 16.45 6.91 9.72
CA LEU A 218 17.24 5.68 9.63
C LEU A 218 17.62 5.39 8.18
N LEU A 219 16.66 5.45 7.24
CA LEU A 219 16.93 5.21 5.83
C LEU A 219 17.84 6.27 5.21
N LYS A 220 17.69 7.55 5.60
CA LYS A 220 18.51 8.67 5.13
C LYS A 220 19.99 8.45 5.48
N GLU A 221 20.28 8.04 6.70
CA GLU A 221 21.66 7.89 7.19
C GLU A 221 22.30 6.56 6.78
N THR A 222 21.54 5.47 6.79
CA THR A 222 22.10 4.12 6.61
C THR A 222 22.02 3.58 5.18
N GLY A 223 21.18 4.17 4.33
CA GLY A 223 20.92 3.66 2.98
C GLY A 223 20.38 2.22 2.96
N MET A 224 19.83 1.73 4.06
CA MET A 224 19.26 0.39 4.16
C MET A 224 18.07 0.20 3.21
N ARG A 225 17.81 -1.04 2.81
CA ARG A 225 16.52 -1.36 2.17
C ARG A 225 15.41 -1.25 3.19
N ALA A 226 14.20 -0.87 2.74
CA ALA A 226 13.05 -0.75 3.64
C ALA A 226 12.75 -2.04 4.42
N GLY A 227 12.95 -3.22 3.80
CA GLY A 227 12.76 -4.50 4.48
C GLY A 227 13.87 -4.85 5.48
N GLU A 228 15.11 -4.42 5.23
CA GLU A 228 16.24 -4.52 6.18
C GLU A 228 15.93 -3.67 7.42
N ALA A 229 15.58 -2.39 7.21
CA ALA A 229 15.23 -1.48 8.30
C ALA A 229 14.00 -1.93 9.10
N TRP A 230 13.02 -2.59 8.45
CA TRP A 230 11.81 -3.07 9.13
C TRP A 230 12.03 -4.34 9.96
N ARG A 231 13.06 -5.13 9.66
CA ARG A 231 13.43 -6.33 10.44
C ARG A 231 14.38 -6.02 11.58
N LEU A 232 14.88 -4.79 11.68
CA LEU A 232 15.83 -4.36 12.69
C LEU A 232 15.28 -4.58 14.11
N GLU A 233 16.10 -5.21 14.96
CA GLU A 233 15.79 -5.46 16.36
C GLU A 233 16.54 -4.48 17.27
N TRP A 234 16.04 -4.28 18.50
CA TRP A 234 16.72 -3.39 19.45
C TRP A 234 18.13 -3.87 19.80
N ILE A 235 18.39 -5.18 19.71
CA ILE A 235 19.71 -5.78 19.92
C ILE A 235 20.72 -5.45 18.81
N ASP A 236 20.24 -5.06 17.63
CA ASP A 236 21.07 -4.71 16.49
C ASP A 236 21.54 -3.25 16.55
N VAL A 237 20.98 -2.46 17.46
CA VAL A 237 21.28 -1.04 17.64
C VAL A 237 22.15 -0.86 18.89
N ASP A 238 23.41 -0.54 18.66
CA ASP A 238 24.34 -0.17 19.71
C ASP A 238 24.27 1.35 19.94
N PHE A 239 23.64 1.74 21.05
CA PHE A 239 23.44 3.14 21.41
C PHE A 239 24.72 3.81 21.95
N GLU A 240 25.68 3.03 22.47
CA GLU A 240 26.92 3.55 23.04
C GLU A 240 27.92 3.85 21.93
N ASN A 241 28.16 2.87 21.07
CA ASN A 241 29.10 2.99 19.95
C ASN A 241 28.47 3.64 18.71
N ARG A 242 27.15 3.88 18.73
CA ARG A 242 26.38 4.48 17.63
C ARG A 242 26.46 3.66 16.35
N LEU A 243 26.28 2.35 16.50
CA LEU A 243 26.37 1.38 15.42
C LEU A 243 25.01 0.71 15.19
N VAL A 244 24.67 0.52 13.92
CA VAL A 244 23.52 -0.31 13.53
C VAL A 244 24.05 -1.51 12.74
N LYS A 245 23.73 -2.71 13.23
CA LYS A 245 24.03 -3.98 12.55
C LYS A 245 22.93 -4.27 11.53
N VAL A 246 23.31 -4.46 10.28
CA VAL A 246 22.37 -4.65 9.16
C VAL A 246 22.43 -6.08 8.67
N THR A 247 21.31 -6.78 8.83
CA THR A 247 21.09 -8.09 8.21
C THR A 247 20.42 -7.92 6.84
N PRO A 248 21.10 -8.30 5.73
CA PRO A 248 20.63 -8.05 4.38
C PRO A 248 19.32 -8.80 4.07
N GLU A 249 18.45 -8.20 3.25
CA GLU A 249 17.17 -8.83 2.85
C GLU A 249 17.31 -9.82 1.71
N LYS A 250 18.26 -9.58 0.81
CA LYS A 250 18.52 -10.42 -0.37
C LYS A 250 19.95 -10.96 -0.28
N CYS A 251 20.46 -11.52 -1.39
CA CYS A 251 21.83 -12.01 -1.55
C CYS A 251 22.87 -10.87 -1.40
N GLY A 252 23.02 -10.32 -0.21
CA GLY A 252 24.03 -9.34 0.16
C GLY A 252 24.73 -9.76 1.45
N GLU A 253 25.73 -8.99 1.86
CA GLU A 253 26.54 -9.28 3.04
C GLU A 253 26.08 -8.46 4.26
N PRO A 254 26.15 -9.03 5.47
CA PRO A 254 25.97 -8.29 6.72
C PRO A 254 26.99 -7.17 6.85
N ARG A 255 26.55 -6.02 7.38
CA ARG A 255 27.43 -4.85 7.57
C ARG A 255 27.04 -4.06 8.81
N THR A 256 28.00 -3.31 9.35
CA THR A 256 27.79 -2.33 10.42
C THR A 256 27.88 -0.92 9.87
N ILE A 257 27.01 -0.03 10.34
CA ILE A 257 26.94 1.36 9.87
C ILE A 257 26.89 2.30 11.07
N ASN A 258 27.70 3.35 11.03
CA ASN A 258 27.71 4.39 12.06
C ASN A 258 26.51 5.33 11.87
N VAL A 259 25.87 5.71 12.96
CA VAL A 259 24.68 6.56 12.94
C VAL A 259 24.83 7.83 13.78
N SER A 260 24.00 8.82 13.49
CA SER A 260 24.01 10.10 14.18
C SER A 260 23.35 10.04 15.56
N ASN A 261 23.75 10.96 16.45
CA ASN A 261 23.09 11.14 17.76
C ASN A 261 21.60 11.51 17.60
N LYS A 262 21.26 12.23 16.52
CA LYS A 262 19.87 12.62 16.21
C LYS A 262 19.01 11.38 15.98
N LEU A 263 19.50 10.43 15.19
CA LEU A 263 18.77 9.18 14.94
C LEU A 263 18.60 8.38 16.23
N LEU A 264 19.65 8.25 17.04
CA LEU A 264 19.58 7.52 18.32
C LEU A 264 18.56 8.15 19.28
N ALA A 265 18.52 9.48 19.36
CA ALA A 265 17.49 10.18 20.14
C ALA A 265 16.08 9.89 19.62
N MET A 266 15.88 9.89 18.29
CA MET A 266 14.60 9.54 17.66
C MET A 266 14.19 8.09 17.93
N LEU A 267 15.14 7.15 17.89
CA LEU A 267 14.91 5.74 18.18
C LEU A 267 14.59 5.51 19.66
N ASN A 268 15.31 6.15 20.58
CA ASN A 268 15.04 6.06 22.02
C ASN A 268 13.69 6.66 22.41
N ALA A 269 13.17 7.62 21.65
CA ALA A 269 11.84 8.19 21.85
C ALA A 269 10.69 7.26 21.40
N LEU A 270 10.98 6.15 20.72
CA LEU A 270 9.97 5.17 20.32
C LEU A 270 9.66 4.19 21.47
N PRO A 271 8.40 3.72 21.58
CA PRO A 271 8.03 2.78 22.62
C PRO A 271 8.63 1.40 22.33
N LYS A 272 9.37 0.84 23.29
CA LYS A 272 10.05 -0.46 23.21
C LYS A 272 9.11 -1.61 23.63
N VAL A 273 8.01 -1.78 22.89
CA VAL A 273 6.95 -2.77 23.21
C VAL A 273 7.32 -4.20 22.76
N SER A 274 8.28 -4.34 21.85
CA SER A 274 8.66 -5.61 21.24
C SER A 274 10.16 -5.66 20.95
N HIS A 275 10.68 -6.85 20.64
CA HIS A 275 12.06 -7.05 20.17
C HIS A 275 12.40 -6.22 18.92
N LYS A 276 11.43 -5.99 18.01
CA LYS A 276 11.63 -5.15 16.82
C LYS A 276 11.55 -3.67 17.14
N VAL A 277 12.37 -2.89 16.43
CA VAL A 277 12.35 -1.42 16.48
C VAL A 277 11.06 -0.88 15.85
N PHE A 278 10.62 -1.47 14.73
CA PHE A 278 9.42 -1.05 14.02
C PHE A 278 8.37 -2.17 13.93
N ASN A 279 7.19 -1.93 14.52
CA ASN A 279 6.14 -2.94 14.60
C ASN A 279 5.08 -2.92 13.51
N GLY A 280 4.43 -4.06 13.31
CA GLY A 280 3.30 -4.23 12.39
C GLY A 280 3.72 -4.53 10.96
N SER A 281 2.76 -4.40 10.04
CA SER A 281 2.98 -4.75 8.63
C SER A 281 3.60 -3.60 7.83
N LEU A 282 4.77 -3.88 7.22
CA LEU A 282 5.45 -2.97 6.30
C LEU A 282 4.55 -2.51 5.15
N ARG A 283 3.67 -3.38 4.64
CA ARG A 283 2.73 -3.04 3.56
C ARG A 283 1.76 -1.94 3.99
N HIS A 284 1.19 -2.07 5.19
CA HIS A 284 0.28 -1.08 5.76
C HIS A 284 1.02 0.22 6.11
N PHE A 285 2.22 0.11 6.67
CA PHE A 285 3.08 1.26 6.93
C PHE A 285 3.41 2.04 5.65
N ALA A 286 3.86 1.35 4.59
CA ALA A 286 4.17 1.98 3.30
C ALA A 286 2.93 2.68 2.70
N ARG A 287 1.74 2.10 2.85
CA ARG A 287 0.48 2.76 2.42
C ARG A 287 0.21 4.03 3.25
N SER A 288 0.41 3.98 4.56
CA SER A 288 0.26 5.14 5.44
C SER A 288 1.27 6.24 5.12
N PHE A 289 2.52 5.87 4.87
CA PHE A 289 3.58 6.80 4.45
C PHE A 289 3.22 7.52 3.15
N ARG A 290 2.80 6.80 2.10
CA ARG A 290 2.37 7.42 0.82
C ARG A 290 1.28 8.49 1.02
N ARG A 291 0.31 8.24 1.92
CA ARG A 291 -0.73 9.22 2.26
C ARG A 291 -0.19 10.41 3.07
N GLN A 292 0.73 10.17 4.00
CA GLN A 292 1.38 11.27 4.74
C GLN A 292 2.18 12.16 3.79
N ARG A 293 3.00 11.55 2.92
CA ARG A 293 3.80 12.23 1.91
C ARG A 293 2.93 13.08 0.97
N ALA A 294 1.86 12.53 0.42
CA ALA A 294 0.94 13.29 -0.44
C ALA A 294 0.31 14.50 0.28
N ARG A 295 -0.02 14.35 1.58
CA ARG A 295 -0.54 15.48 2.38
C ARG A 295 0.52 16.54 2.66
N ILE A 296 1.77 16.14 2.95
CA ILE A 296 2.88 17.06 3.20
C ILE A 296 3.23 17.81 1.91
N ALA A 297 3.34 17.11 0.79
CA ALA A 297 3.57 17.72 -0.53
C ALA A 297 2.51 18.78 -0.86
N HIS A 298 1.24 18.45 -0.65
CA HIS A 298 0.15 19.41 -0.88
C HIS A 298 0.13 20.57 0.13
N LYS A 299 0.69 20.40 1.33
CA LYS A 299 0.83 21.50 2.29
C LYS A 299 1.97 22.43 1.87
N ALA A 300 3.09 21.85 1.42
CA ALA A 300 4.24 22.59 0.91
C ALA A 300 3.90 23.37 -0.38
N SER A 301 3.07 22.80 -1.26
CA SER A 301 2.61 23.50 -2.48
C SER A 301 1.72 24.71 -2.19
N LYS A 302 1.06 24.77 -1.03
CA LYS A 302 0.29 25.94 -0.60
C LYS A 302 1.14 27.05 0.03
N SER A 303 2.35 26.72 0.50
CA SER A 303 3.27 27.68 1.12
C SER A 303 4.34 28.20 0.16
N THR A 304 4.63 27.47 -0.93
CA THR A 304 5.76 27.78 -1.82
C THR A 304 5.46 27.29 -3.23
N HIS A 305 5.84 28.06 -4.27
CA HIS A 305 5.78 27.69 -5.70
C HIS A 305 6.67 26.49 -6.11
N LYS A 306 7.02 25.59 -5.18
CA LYS A 306 7.80 24.36 -5.42
C LYS A 306 6.85 23.16 -5.33
N GLN A 307 6.02 22.98 -6.36
CA GLN A 307 4.98 21.95 -6.43
C GLN A 307 5.51 20.53 -6.67
N ASP A 308 6.70 20.39 -7.25
CA ASP A 308 7.02 19.17 -8.02
C ASP A 308 8.09 18.26 -7.42
N ASN A 309 8.56 18.51 -6.19
CA ASN A 309 9.69 17.72 -5.67
C ASN A 309 9.27 16.70 -4.60
N ILE A 310 8.46 17.10 -3.61
CA ILE A 310 8.09 16.22 -2.48
C ILE A 310 7.11 15.10 -2.89
N SER A 311 6.35 15.28 -3.97
CA SER A 311 5.46 14.24 -4.51
C SER A 311 6.24 13.07 -5.14
N TYR A 312 7.47 13.33 -5.62
CA TYR A 312 8.34 12.39 -6.33
C TYR A 312 9.35 11.64 -5.43
N ILE A 313 9.69 12.17 -4.26
CA ILE A 313 10.22 11.39 -3.11
C ILE A 313 9.21 10.31 -2.77
#